data_AF-A0A6C9EEB3-F1
#
_entry.id   AF-A0A6C9EEB3-F1
#
_cell.length_a   1.000
_cell.length_b   1.000
_cell.length_c   1.000
_cell.angle_alpha   90.00
_cell.angle_beta   90.00
_cell.angle_gamma   90.00
#
_symmetry.space_group_name_H-M   'P 1'
#
loop_
_entity.id
_entity.type
_entity.pdbx_description
1 polymer ?
#
loop_
_entity_poly.entity_id
_entity_poly.type
_entity_poly.pdbx_seq_one_letter_code
_entity_poly.pdbx_strand_id
1 'polypeptide(L)'
;DNVTLKTVVSLAMLCFLAVFREGAETVIFYESIYTMSRDTRGMWIGGLTAAVVLVGIFLLFRFTSVKIPIGPFFLVTSILMSVLVVVFAGGGVHSLIEGDLLPAFYLNGVPTNDWLGLYPYVECLVAQAIAAVAVIALFVVGFIKQRKLKAQAAAEAPAVKA
;
A
#
# COMPACT_ATOMS: atom_id res chain seq x y z
N ASP A 1 -22.25 20.53 18.51
CA ASP A 1 -20.86 20.52 19.04
C ASP A 1 -20.21 19.14 19.09
N ASN A 2 -20.88 18.07 19.57
CA ASN A 2 -20.28 16.72 19.58
C ASN A 2 -19.95 16.13 18.19
N VAL A 3 -20.68 16.52 17.13
CA VAL A 3 -20.44 16.00 15.77
C VAL A 3 -19.14 16.59 15.20
N THR A 4 -18.93 17.89 15.36
CA THR A 4 -17.70 18.58 14.92
C THR A 4 -16.48 18.01 15.63
N LEU A 5 -16.56 17.76 16.93
CA LEU A 5 -15.46 17.18 17.70
C LEU A 5 -15.14 15.75 17.26
N LYS A 6 -16.15 14.91 17.00
CA LYS A 6 -15.95 13.55 16.45
C LYS A 6 -15.32 13.57 15.06
N THR A 7 -15.73 14.47 14.18
CA THR A 7 -15.15 14.58 12.83
C THR A 7 -13.72 15.07 12.88
N VAL A 8 -13.41 16.08 13.70
CA VAL A 8 -12.05 16.59 13.87
C VAL A 8 -11.13 15.52 14.45
N VAL A 9 -11.58 14.79 15.48
CA VAL A 9 -10.81 13.68 16.07
C VAL A 9 -10.63 12.54 15.06
N SER A 10 -11.66 12.17 14.30
CA SER A 10 -11.55 11.12 13.27
C SER A 10 -10.56 11.50 12.17
N LEU A 11 -10.59 12.76 11.71
CA LEU A 11 -9.67 13.24 10.70
C LEU A 11 -8.23 13.33 11.24
N ALA A 12 -8.07 13.81 12.47
CA ALA A 12 -6.77 13.87 13.14
C ALA A 12 -6.15 12.48 13.29
N MET A 13 -6.94 11.49 13.75
CA MET A 13 -6.49 10.10 13.88
C MET A 13 -6.14 9.49 12.52
N LEU A 14 -6.95 9.75 11.48
CA LEU A 14 -6.67 9.26 10.13
C LEU A 14 -5.35 9.83 9.57
N CYS A 15 -5.13 11.14 9.73
CA CYS A 15 -3.88 11.78 9.31
C CYS A 15 -2.67 11.27 10.13
N PHE A 16 -2.82 11.14 11.45
CA PHE A 16 -1.76 10.61 12.32
C PHE A 16 -1.36 9.19 11.91
N LEU A 17 -2.34 8.30 11.72
CA LEU A 17 -2.07 6.91 11.36
C LEU A 17 -1.43 6.79 9.98
N ALA A 18 -1.85 7.62 9.03
CA ALA A 18 -1.26 7.66 7.69
C ALA A 18 0.21 8.09 7.74
N VAL A 19 0.52 9.20 8.42
CA VAL A 19 1.91 9.69 8.54
C VAL A 19 2.77 8.71 9.33
N PHE A 20 2.25 8.18 10.44
CA PHE A 20 2.96 7.19 11.24
C PHE A 20 3.29 5.94 10.44
N ARG A 21 2.35 5.42 9.64
CA ARG A 21 2.57 4.24 8.80
C ARG A 21 3.67 4.48 7.77
N GLU A 22 3.58 5.55 6.98
CA GLU A 22 4.57 5.86 5.94
C GLU A 22 5.96 6.13 6.57
N GLY A 23 6.00 6.77 7.73
CA GLY A 23 7.21 6.93 8.53
C GLY A 23 7.77 5.60 9.04
N ALA A 24 6.92 4.69 9.52
CA ALA A 24 7.35 3.39 10.01
C ALA A 24 7.92 2.51 8.87
N GLU A 25 7.25 2.49 7.71
CA GLU A 25 7.72 1.76 6.53
C GLU A 25 9.10 2.27 6.07
N THR A 26 9.30 3.60 6.03
CA THR A 26 10.59 4.19 5.65
C THR A 26 11.71 3.92 6.66
N VAL A 27 11.42 3.98 7.97
CA VAL A 27 12.41 3.67 9.01
C VAL A 27 12.83 2.20 8.96
N ILE A 28 11.87 1.27 8.87
CA ILE A 28 12.15 -0.17 8.80
C ILE A 28 12.96 -0.50 7.53
N PHE A 29 12.62 0.11 6.40
CA PHE A 29 13.35 -0.07 5.16
C PHE A 29 14.80 0.44 5.26
N TYR A 30 15.00 1.59 5.90
CA TYR A 30 16.33 2.16 6.11
C TYR A 30 17.20 1.27 7.01
N GLU A 31 16.64 0.79 8.12
CA GLU A 31 17.30 -0.16 9.03
C GLU A 31 17.65 -1.47 8.30
N SER A 32 16.74 -1.98 7.47
CA SER A 32 16.97 -3.20 6.67
C SER A 32 18.13 -3.03 5.67
N ILE A 33 18.23 -1.87 5.00
CA ILE A 33 19.36 -1.58 4.11
C ILE A 33 20.66 -1.43 4.89
N TYR A 34 20.61 -0.71 6.01
CA TYR A 34 21.78 -0.44 6.84
C TYR A 34 22.40 -1.74 7.36
N THR A 35 21.56 -2.65 7.87
CA THR A 35 22.00 -3.96 8.38
C THR A 35 22.57 -4.87 7.28
N MET A 36 22.03 -4.81 6.06
CA MET A 36 22.52 -5.59 4.91
C MET A 36 23.86 -5.09 4.38
N SER A 37 24.01 -3.78 4.17
CA SER A 37 25.17 -3.20 3.48
C SER A 37 26.32 -2.87 4.43
N ARG A 38 26.01 -2.50 5.68
CA ARG A 38 26.96 -1.93 6.68
C ARG A 38 27.80 -0.74 6.18
N ASP A 39 27.52 -0.24 4.97
CA ASP A 39 28.20 0.90 4.37
C ASP A 39 27.37 2.18 4.53
N THR A 40 27.74 2.97 5.52
CA THR A 40 27.14 4.27 5.76
C THR A 40 27.38 5.23 4.59
N ARG A 41 28.50 5.13 3.86
CA ARG A 41 28.81 6.06 2.76
C ARG A 41 27.94 5.82 1.54
N GLY A 42 27.77 4.58 1.12
CA GLY A 42 26.87 4.21 0.03
C GLY A 42 25.42 4.62 0.29
N MET A 43 24.96 4.52 1.53
CA MET A 43 23.61 4.92 1.94
C MET A 43 23.36 6.43 1.80
N TRP A 44 24.31 7.27 2.25
CA TRP A 44 24.24 8.73 2.08
C TRP A 44 24.30 9.15 0.61
N ILE A 45 25.17 8.52 -0.17
CA ILE A 45 25.30 8.81 -1.61
C ILE A 45 24.02 8.40 -2.35
N GLY A 46 23.47 7.23 -2.04
CA GLY A 46 22.21 6.75 -2.61
C GLY A 46 21.03 7.65 -2.24
N GLY A 47 20.92 8.06 -0.98
CA GLY A 47 19.89 9.00 -0.52
C GLY A 47 19.99 10.36 -1.21
N LEU A 48 21.19 10.92 -1.33
CA LEU A 48 21.41 12.19 -2.03
C LEU A 48 21.08 12.07 -3.52
N THR A 49 21.49 10.98 -4.15
CA THR A 49 21.22 10.72 -5.57
C THR A 49 19.71 10.57 -5.81
N ALA A 50 19.00 9.81 -4.97
CA ALA A 50 17.56 9.69 -5.03
C ALA A 50 16.85 11.04 -4.86
N ALA A 51 17.30 11.88 -3.91
CA ALA A 51 16.76 13.23 -3.72
C ALA A 51 16.93 14.10 -4.98
N VAL A 52 18.11 14.11 -5.59
CA VAL A 52 18.38 14.86 -6.84
C VAL A 52 17.50 14.36 -7.98
N VAL A 53 17.38 13.05 -8.15
CA VAL A 53 16.51 12.43 -9.17
C VAL A 53 15.05 12.81 -8.93
N LEU A 54 14.57 12.76 -7.68
CA LEU A 54 13.20 13.13 -7.34
C LEU A 54 12.91 14.60 -7.66
N VAL A 55 13.85 15.51 -7.35
CA VAL A 55 13.75 16.92 -7.73
C VAL A 55 13.68 17.06 -9.24
N GLY A 56 14.50 16.30 -10.00
CA GLY A 56 14.44 16.27 -11.46
C GLY A 56 13.08 15.83 -11.99
N ILE A 57 12.51 14.74 -11.46
CA ILE A 57 11.18 14.24 -11.81
C ILE A 57 10.09 15.27 -11.44
N PHE A 58 10.19 15.87 -10.25
CA PHE A 58 9.27 16.91 -9.80
C PHE A 58 9.29 18.12 -10.74
N LEU A 59 10.47 18.61 -11.12
CA LEU A 59 10.60 19.72 -12.07
C LEU A 59 10.05 19.34 -13.45
N LEU A 60 10.32 18.11 -13.90
CA LEU A 60 9.77 17.59 -15.16
C LEU A 60 8.24 17.61 -15.14
N PHE A 61 7.59 17.12 -14.08
CA PHE A 61 6.13 17.19 -13.94
C PHE A 61 5.61 18.62 -13.69
N ARG A 62 6.39 19.48 -13.05
CA ARG A 62 6.00 20.87 -12.76
C ARG A 62 6.02 21.75 -14.01
N PHE A 63 7.00 21.54 -14.89
CA PHE A 63 7.17 22.31 -16.13
C PHE A 63 6.46 21.68 -17.31
N THR A 64 6.47 20.36 -17.42
CA THR A 64 5.62 19.64 -18.38
C THR A 64 4.23 19.62 -17.76
N SER A 65 3.37 20.56 -18.15
CA SER A 65 1.95 20.65 -17.77
C SER A 65 1.13 19.45 -18.31
N VAL A 66 1.67 18.24 -18.17
CA VAL A 66 0.96 17.00 -18.41
C VAL A 66 -0.10 16.98 -17.33
N LYS A 67 -1.35 17.21 -17.73
CA LYS A 67 -2.51 16.91 -16.89
C LYS A 67 -2.45 15.43 -16.57
N ILE A 68 -1.81 15.07 -15.47
CA ILE A 68 -1.76 13.69 -15.00
C ILE A 68 -3.22 13.29 -14.78
N PRO A 69 -3.74 12.30 -15.52
CA PRO A 69 -5.08 11.82 -15.29
C PRO A 69 -5.10 11.18 -13.90
N ILE A 70 -5.63 11.90 -12.91
CA ILE A 70 -5.61 11.50 -11.48
C ILE A 70 -6.35 10.17 -11.28
N GLY A 71 -7.35 9.88 -12.11
CA GLY A 71 -8.10 8.62 -12.10
C GLY A 71 -7.22 7.38 -12.32
N PRO A 72 -6.58 7.20 -13.50
CA PRO A 72 -5.74 6.03 -13.76
C PRO A 72 -4.47 6.00 -12.92
N PHE A 73 -3.86 7.14 -12.55
CA PHE A 73 -2.69 7.14 -11.66
C PHE A 73 -3.02 6.50 -10.32
N PHE A 74 -4.13 6.93 -9.69
CA PHE A 74 -4.56 6.39 -8.40
C PHE A 74 -5.00 4.92 -8.51
N LEU A 75 -5.55 4.50 -9.64
CA LEU A 75 -5.89 3.10 -9.88
C LEU A 75 -4.64 2.22 -9.91
N VAL A 76 -3.60 2.63 -10.66
CA VAL A 76 -2.35 1.88 -10.76
C VAL A 76 -1.66 1.79 -9.40
N THR A 77 -1.54 2.90 -8.68
CA THR A 77 -0.92 2.90 -7.34
C THR A 77 -1.73 2.09 -6.33
N SER A 78 -3.06 2.12 -6.39
CA SER A 78 -3.93 1.31 -5.53
C SER A 78 -3.79 -0.19 -5.81
N ILE A 79 -3.70 -0.59 -7.09
CA ILE A 79 -3.46 -1.99 -7.46
C ILE A 79 -2.08 -2.44 -6.97
N LEU A 80 -1.05 -1.62 -7.19
CA LEU A 80 0.31 -1.93 -6.75
C LEU A 80 0.37 -2.12 -5.23
N MET A 81 -0.20 -1.20 -4.45
CA MET A 81 -0.29 -1.33 -2.99
C MET A 81 -1.09 -2.56 -2.56
N SER A 82 -2.17 -2.88 -3.27
CA SER A 82 -2.99 -4.06 -2.99
C SER A 82 -2.21 -5.37 -3.18
N VAL A 83 -1.36 -5.43 -4.21
CA VAL A 83 -0.46 -6.58 -4.44
C VAL A 83 0.57 -6.68 -3.32
N LEU A 84 1.20 -5.56 -2.93
CA LEU A 84 2.20 -5.55 -1.85
C LEU A 84 1.64 -6.09 -0.53
N VAL A 85 0.39 -5.77 -0.19
CA VAL A 85 -0.27 -6.31 1.02
C VAL A 85 -0.30 -7.85 1.01
N VAL A 86 -0.58 -8.47 -0.13
CA VAL A 86 -0.60 -9.94 -0.26
C VAL A 86 0.82 -10.52 -0.18
N VAL A 87 1.80 -9.88 -0.84
CA VAL A 87 3.20 -10.31 -0.78
C VAL A 87 3.74 -10.23 0.64
N PHE A 88 3.50 -9.12 1.35
CA PHE A 88 3.93 -8.94 2.74
C PHE A 88 3.21 -9.86 3.72
N ALA A 89 1.96 -10.26 3.47
CA ALA A 89 1.30 -11.26 4.31
C ALA A 89 2.04 -12.61 4.28
N GLY A 90 2.50 -13.05 3.10
CA GLY A 90 3.26 -14.30 2.95
C GLY A 90 4.65 -14.21 3.57
N GLY A 91 5.41 -13.15 3.23
CA GLY A 91 6.74 -12.92 3.78
C GLY A 91 6.76 -12.66 5.28
N GLY A 92 5.79 -11.90 5.79
CA GLY A 92 5.69 -11.60 7.23
C GLY A 92 5.42 -12.85 8.06
N VAL A 93 4.48 -13.71 7.63
CA VAL A 93 4.22 -14.99 8.31
C VAL A 93 5.41 -15.94 8.20
N HIS A 94 6.10 -15.94 7.06
CA HIS A 94 7.32 -16.72 6.90
C HIS A 94 8.41 -16.30 7.89
N SER A 95 8.63 -14.99 8.08
CA SER A 95 9.58 -14.50 9.08
C SER A 95 9.21 -14.86 10.52
N LEU A 96 7.91 -15.02 10.83
CA LEU A 96 7.48 -15.54 12.14
C LEU A 96 7.78 -17.02 12.31
N ILE A 97 7.65 -17.81 11.24
CA ILE A 97 8.01 -19.24 11.22
C ILE A 97 9.52 -19.41 11.39
N GLU A 98 10.33 -18.64 10.66
CA GLU A 98 11.79 -18.64 10.78
C GLU A 98 12.25 -18.19 12.17
N GLY A 99 11.48 -17.30 12.81
CA GLY A 99 11.69 -16.87 14.19
C GLY A 99 11.28 -17.89 15.25
N ASP A 100 10.88 -19.11 14.87
CA ASP A 100 10.41 -20.20 15.75
C ASP A 100 9.20 -19.82 16.62
N LEU A 101 8.43 -18.80 16.18
CA LEU A 101 7.24 -18.30 16.88
C LEU A 101 5.96 -19.04 16.47
N LEU A 102 5.96 -19.70 15.31
CA LEU A 102 4.81 -20.43 14.78
C LEU A 102 5.22 -21.84 14.31
N PRO A 103 4.45 -22.88 14.67
CA PRO A 103 4.63 -24.20 14.07
C PRO A 103 4.26 -24.12 12.59
N ALA A 104 5.10 -24.69 11.73
CA ALA A 104 4.93 -24.60 10.29
C ALA A 104 4.67 -25.96 9.66
N PHE A 105 3.61 -26.04 8.85
CA PHE A 105 3.30 -27.24 8.09
C PHE A 105 3.76 -27.08 6.64
N TYR A 106 4.83 -27.80 6.29
CA TYR A 106 5.40 -27.78 4.95
C TYR A 106 4.50 -28.53 3.96
N LEU A 107 4.14 -27.88 2.85
CA LEU A 107 3.42 -28.52 1.75
C LEU A 107 4.41 -28.94 0.65
N ASN A 108 4.39 -30.23 0.31
CA ASN A 108 5.17 -30.74 -0.82
C ASN A 108 4.42 -30.46 -2.14
N GLY A 109 5.06 -29.73 -3.07
CA GLY A 109 4.51 -29.47 -4.42
C GLY A 109 4.14 -28.01 -4.73
N VAL A 110 4.29 -27.09 -3.79
CA VAL A 110 4.13 -25.63 -4.05
C VAL A 110 5.49 -25.01 -4.40
N PRO A 111 5.59 -24.22 -5.49
CA PRO A 111 6.83 -23.53 -5.83
C PRO A 111 7.13 -22.40 -4.85
N THR A 112 8.41 -22.22 -4.49
CA THR A 112 8.89 -21.08 -3.71
C THR A 112 9.18 -19.90 -4.62
N ASN A 113 8.72 -18.70 -4.24
CA ASN A 113 9.08 -17.46 -4.92
C ASN A 113 9.20 -16.30 -3.91
N ASP A 114 10.44 -15.92 -3.63
CA ASP A 114 10.79 -14.85 -2.67
C ASP A 114 10.21 -13.48 -3.07
N TRP A 115 10.06 -13.23 -4.39
CA TRP A 115 9.53 -11.95 -4.89
C TRP A 115 8.02 -11.82 -4.67
N LEU A 116 7.30 -12.94 -4.73
CA LEU A 116 5.86 -12.98 -4.46
C LEU A 116 5.54 -13.29 -2.99
N GLY A 117 6.57 -13.54 -2.16
CA GLY A 117 6.38 -14.02 -0.79
C GLY A 117 5.65 -15.37 -0.73
N LEU A 118 5.74 -16.17 -1.79
CA LEU A 118 5.13 -17.50 -1.87
C LEU A 118 6.09 -18.50 -1.25
N TYR A 119 5.73 -19.01 -0.09
CA TYR A 119 6.48 -20.03 0.62
C TYR A 119 5.65 -21.29 0.76
N PRO A 120 6.24 -22.49 0.68
CA PRO A 120 5.53 -23.78 0.73
C PRO A 120 5.07 -24.15 2.16
N TYR A 121 4.44 -23.22 2.88
CA TYR A 121 3.87 -23.40 4.21
C TYR A 121 2.37 -23.07 4.21
N VAL A 122 1.56 -23.91 4.86
CA VAL A 122 0.09 -23.70 4.96
C VAL A 122 -0.22 -22.31 5.50
N GLU A 123 0.48 -21.90 6.56
CA GLU A 123 0.25 -20.66 7.27
C GLU A 123 0.49 -19.45 6.37
N CYS A 124 1.57 -19.47 5.58
CA CYS A 124 1.89 -18.43 4.60
C CYS A 124 0.79 -18.35 3.52
N LEU A 125 0.38 -19.49 2.95
CA LEU A 125 -0.66 -19.52 1.92
C LEU A 125 -2.02 -19.04 2.46
N VAL A 126 -2.39 -19.45 3.68
CA VAL A 126 -3.65 -19.02 4.32
C VAL A 126 -3.61 -17.52 4.60
N ALA A 127 -2.50 -16.99 5.11
CA ALA A 127 -2.35 -15.56 5.35
C ALA A 127 -2.47 -14.74 4.06
N GLN A 128 -1.82 -15.20 2.98
CA GLN A 128 -1.95 -14.57 1.66
C GLN A 128 -3.37 -14.67 1.11
N ALA A 129 -4.05 -15.81 1.28
CA ALA A 129 -5.43 -15.99 0.86
C ALA A 129 -6.38 -15.04 1.61
N ILE A 130 -6.23 -14.91 2.94
CA ILE A 130 -7.01 -13.98 3.75
C ILE A 130 -6.76 -12.54 3.29
N ALA A 131 -5.50 -12.14 3.10
CA ALA A 131 -5.13 -10.81 2.61
C ALA A 131 -5.75 -10.53 1.23
N ALA A 132 -5.66 -11.48 0.29
CA ALA A 132 -6.23 -11.35 -1.04
C ALA A 132 -7.76 -11.21 -1.00
N VAL A 133 -8.45 -12.02 -0.19
CA VAL A 133 -9.91 -11.94 -0.01
C VAL A 133 -10.31 -10.58 0.58
N ALA A 134 -9.59 -10.09 1.59
CA ALA A 134 -9.85 -8.78 2.19
C ALA A 134 -9.68 -7.65 1.16
N VAL A 135 -8.59 -7.66 0.39
CA VAL A 135 -8.33 -6.69 -0.68
C VAL A 135 -9.45 -6.71 -1.71
N ILE A 136 -9.82 -7.88 -2.23
CA ILE A 136 -10.89 -8.02 -3.23
C ILE A 136 -12.22 -7.51 -2.67
N ALA A 137 -12.56 -7.89 -1.43
CA ALA A 137 -13.79 -7.44 -0.78
C ALA A 137 -13.85 -5.92 -0.64
N LEU A 138 -12.76 -5.30 -0.19
CA LEU A 138 -12.67 -3.84 -0.05
C LEU A 138 -12.76 -3.13 -1.40
N PHE A 139 -12.11 -3.67 -2.43
CA PHE A 139 -12.19 -3.13 -3.78
C PHE A 139 -13.61 -3.20 -4.32
N VAL A 140 -14.27 -4.35 -4.22
CA VAL A 140 -15.67 -4.55 -4.65
C VAL A 140 -16.62 -3.59 -3.91
N VAL A 141 -16.51 -3.49 -2.59
CA VAL A 141 -17.32 -2.54 -1.78
C VAL A 141 -17.06 -1.09 -2.21
N GLY A 142 -15.80 -0.73 -2.47
CA GLY A 142 -15.40 0.58 -2.96
C GLY A 142 -16.06 0.92 -4.30
N PHE A 143 -16.02 -0.02 -5.26
CA PHE A 143 -16.66 0.14 -6.57
C PHE A 143 -18.18 0.26 -6.46
N ILE A 144 -18.83 -0.53 -5.60
CA ILE A 144 -20.29 -0.46 -5.40
C ILE A 144 -20.67 0.91 -4.82
N LYS A 145 -19.96 1.39 -3.79
CA LYS A 145 -20.23 2.72 -3.20
C LYS A 145 -20.00 3.85 -4.20
N GLN A 146 -18.91 3.81 -4.95
CA GLN A 146 -18.61 4.77 -6.02
C GLN A 146 -19.75 4.84 -7.06
N ARG A 147 -20.28 3.68 -7.49
CA ARG A 147 -21.40 3.62 -8.44
C ARG A 147 -22.68 4.19 -7.83
N LYS A 148 -22.99 3.89 -6.57
CA LYS A 148 -24.16 4.45 -5.87
C LYS A 148 -24.10 5.97 -5.74
N LEU A 149 -22.94 6.52 -5.36
CA LEU A 149 -22.73 7.97 -5.26
C LEU A 149 -22.89 8.65 -6.62
N LYS A 150 -22.34 8.08 -7.69
CA LYS A 150 -22.50 8.60 -9.06
C LYS A 150 -23.95 8.53 -9.53
N ALA A 151 -24.67 7.45 -9.24
CA ALA A 151 -26.08 7.30 -9.59
C ALA A 151 -26.98 8.29 -8.84
N GLN A 152 -26.70 8.56 -7.56
CA GLN A 152 -27.40 9.58 -6.76
C GLN A 152 -27.13 10.98 -7.31
N ALA A 153 -25.86 11.32 -7.58
CA ALA A 153 -25.51 12.60 -8.19
C ALA A 153 -26.12 12.82 -9.58
N ALA A 154 -26.32 11.76 -10.37
CA ALA A 154 -27.00 11.83 -11.66
C ALA A 154 -28.52 11.98 -11.54
N ALA A 155 -29.13 11.44 -10.49
CA ALA A 155 -30.56 11.58 -10.20
C ALA A 155 -30.91 12.95 -9.59
N GLU A 156 -29.96 13.58 -8.91
CA GLU A 156 -30.12 14.89 -8.24
C GLU A 156 -29.73 16.07 -9.16
N ALA A 157 -29.13 15.80 -10.33
CA ALA A 157 -28.89 16.81 -11.34
C ALA A 157 -30.25 17.36 -11.83
N PRO A 158 -30.57 18.66 -11.62
CA PRO A 158 -31.85 19.21 -12.01
C PRO A 158 -31.99 19.07 -13.53
N ALA A 159 -33.16 18.63 -13.97
CA ALA A 159 -33.59 18.67 -15.36
C ALA A 159 -33.64 20.13 -15.83
N VAL A 160 -32.48 20.72 -16.14
CA VAL A 160 -32.41 22.03 -16.76
C VAL A 160 -32.62 21.85 -18.26
N LYS A 161 -33.90 22.03 -18.61
CA LYS A 161 -34.44 22.52 -19.88
C LYS A 161 -34.22 21.67 -21.13
N ALA A 162 -35.28 20.98 -21.54
CA ALA A 162 -35.76 21.04 -22.92
C ALA A 162 -36.90 22.07 -22.97
#